data_AF-A0A0F9KC79-F1
#
_entry.id   AF-A0A0F9KC79-F1
#
_cell.length_a   1.000
_cell.length_b   1.000
_cell.length_c   1.000
_cell.angle_alpha   90.00
_cell.angle_beta   90.00
_cell.angle_gamma   90.00
#
_symmetry.space_group_name_H-M   'P 1'
#
loop_
_entity.id
_entity.type
_entity.pdbx_description
1 polymer ?
#
loop_
_entity_poly.entity_id
_entity_poly.type
_entity_poly.pdbx_seq_one_letter_code
_entity_poly.pdbx_strand_id
1 'polypeptide(L)' 'MTESTIKLLFAGALALGGLTAMLVTTLVGMSSNWSVEQIMAINIVFSNVVMAGLAFFFGHQNGYKNGYKNGGSKQP' A
#
# COMPACT_ATOMS: atom_id res chain seq x y z
N MET A 1 -8.87 5.94 20.29
CA MET A 1 -8.29 6.20 18.95
C MET A 1 -9.36 5.84 17.92
N THR A 2 -9.71 6.73 16.99
CA THR A 2 -10.79 6.47 16.02
C THR A 2 -10.29 5.60 14.87
N GLU A 3 -11.21 4.92 14.20
CA GLU A 3 -10.92 4.09 13.02
C GLU A 3 -10.22 4.90 11.91
N SER A 4 -10.58 6.18 11.74
CA SER A 4 -9.93 7.10 10.79
C SER A 4 -8.48 7.42 11.14
N THR A 5 -8.16 7.57 12.43
CA THR A 5 -6.78 7.77 12.89
C THR A 5 -5.93 6.53 12.60
N ILE A 6 -6.44 5.32 12.85
CA ILE A 6 -5.71 4.07 12.55
C ILE A 6 -5.45 3.94 11.05
N LYS A 7 -6.39 4.33 10.18
CA LYS A 7 -6.20 4.36 8.72
C LYS A 7 -5.11 5.31 8.29
N LEU A 8 -5.13 6.53 8.83
CA LEU A 8 -4.11 7.52 8.54
C LEU A 8 -2.73 7.08 9.01
N LEU A 9 -2.64 6.46 10.20
CA LEU A 9 -1.40 5.92 10.73
C LEU A 9 -0.87 4.75 9.89
N PHE A 10 -1.75 3.82 9.49
CA PHE A 10 -1.38 2.71 8.62
C PHE A 10 -0.92 3.19 7.24
N ALA A 11 -1.71 4.06 6.59
CA ALA A 11 -1.36 4.62 5.29
C ALA A 11 -0.05 5.42 5.35
N GLY A 12 0.16 6.20 6.41
CA GLY A 12 1.41 6.92 6.65
C GLY A 12 2.60 5.99 6.84
N ALA A 13 2.46 4.95 7.66
CA ALA A 13 3.53 3.97 7.88
C ALA A 13 3.88 3.20 6.59
N LEU A 14 2.87 2.83 5.80
CA LEU A 14 3.05 2.10 4.54
C LEU A 14 3.69 2.98 3.46
N ALA A 15 3.29 4.25 3.38
CA ALA A 15 3.90 5.23 2.47
C ALA A 15 5.36 5.50 2.83
N LEU A 16 5.67 5.70 4.12
CA LEU A 16 7.04 5.89 4.60
C LEU A 16 7.89 4.64 4.34
N GLY A 17 7.38 3.45 4.67
CA GLY A 17 8.08 2.19 4.40
C GLY A 17 8.36 1.96 2.92
N GLY A 18 7.40 2.28 2.05
CA GLY A 18 7.55 2.22 0.60
C GLY A 18 8.64 3.15 0.08
N LEU A 19 8.64 4.42 0.51
CA LEU A 19 9.66 5.40 0.14
C LEU A 19 11.05 4.99 0.61
N THR A 20 11.18 4.51 1.85
CA THR A 20 12.46 4.01 2.37
C THR A 20 12.97 2.83 1.56
N ALA A 21 12.10 1.86 1.22
CA ALA A 21 12.49 0.71 0.41
C ALA A 21 12.98 1.11 -0.99
N MET A 22 12.32 2.07 -1.64
CA MET A 22 12.75 2.59 -2.95
C MET A 22 14.11 3.29 -2.88
N LEU A 23 14.33 4.11 -1.85
CA LEU A 23 15.61 4.80 -1.64
C LEU A 23 16.74 3.79 -1.41
N VAL A 24 16.54 2.81 -0.52
CA VAL A 24 17.52 1.76 -0.24
C VAL A 24 17.82 0.95 -1.49
N THR A 25 16.79 0.54 -2.24
CA THR A 25 16.97 -0.23 -3.48
C THR A 25 17.76 0.56 -4.52
N THR A 26 17.49 1.86 -4.64
CA THR A 26 18.23 2.73 -5.56
C THR A 26 19.69 2.85 -5.15
N LEU A 27 19.97 3.10 -3.86
CA LEU A 27 21.33 3.17 -3.31
C LEU A 27 22.10 1.86 -3.50
N VAL A 28 21.48 0.72 -3.14
CA VAL A 28 22.09 -0.61 -3.28
C VAL A 28 22.32 -0.94 -4.76
N GLY A 29 21.34 -0.68 -5.62
CA GLY A 29 21.45 -0.93 -7.06
C GLY A 29 22.56 -0.11 -7.70
N MET A 30 22.67 1.18 -7.36
CA MET A 30 23.77 2.03 -7.82
C MET A 30 25.13 1.53 -7.31
N SER A 31 25.23 1.09 -6.05
CA SER A 31 26.47 0.52 -5.50
C SER A 31 26.84 -0.86 -6.09
N SER A 32 25.87 -1.57 -6.66
CA SER A 32 26.02 -2.92 -7.21
C SER A 32 26.10 -2.95 -8.74
N ASN A 33 26.31 -1.79 -9.39
CA ASN A 33 26.34 -1.63 -10.85
C ASN A 33 25.08 -2.16 -11.58
N TRP A 34 23.91 -2.09 -10.94
CA TRP A 34 22.66 -2.40 -11.63
C TRP A 34 22.37 -1.35 -12.71
N SER A 35 21.70 -1.79 -13.78
CA SER A 35 21.22 -0.86 -14.78
C SER A 35 20.07 -0.02 -14.20
N VAL A 36 19.87 1.19 -14.74
CA VAL A 36 18.80 2.08 -14.31
C VAL A 36 17.43 1.41 -14.50
N GLU A 37 17.28 0.63 -15.58
CA GLU A 37 16.07 -0.13 -15.87
C GLU A 37 15.78 -1.19 -14.79
N GLN A 38 16.80 -1.86 -14.25
CA GLN A 38 16.64 -2.83 -13.16
C GLN A 38 16.17 -2.16 -11.87
N ILE A 39 16.77 -1.02 -11.54
CA ILE A 39 16.39 -0.23 -10.35
C ILE A 39 14.94 0.25 -10.49
N MET A 40 14.56 0.78 -11.67
CA MET A 40 13.18 1.21 -11.92
C MET A 40 12.17 0.06 -11.87
N ALA A 41 12.50 -1.09 -12.46
CA ALA A 41 11.62 -2.26 -12.44
C ALA A 41 11.29 -2.69 -10.99
N ILE A 42 12.28 -2.69 -10.10
CA ILE A 42 12.07 -3.03 -8.69
C ILE A 42 11.27 -1.94 -7.96
N ASN A 43 11.56 -0.66 -8.21
CA ASN A 43 10.81 0.44 -7.62
C ASN A 43 9.32 0.43 -8.05
N ILE A 44 9.03 0.03 -9.29
CA ILE A 44 7.64 -0.17 -9.77
C ILE A 44 6.95 -1.30 -9.00
N VAL A 45 7.65 -2.41 -8.75
CA VAL A 45 7.09 -3.51 -7.93
C VAL A 45 6.77 -3.03 -6.52
N PHE A 46 7.67 -2.31 -5.86
CA PHE A 46 7.40 -1.74 -4.54
C PHE A 46 6.22 -0.77 -4.56
N SER A 47 6.11 0.08 -5.59
CA SER A 47 4.98 1.01 -5.75
C SER A 47 3.65 0.27 -5.84
N ASN A 48 3.61 -0.84 -6.59
CA ASN A 48 2.42 -1.67 -6.72
C ASN A 48 2.05 -2.35 -5.40
N VAL A 49 3.02 -2.82 -4.63
CA VAL A 49 2.79 -3.42 -3.30
C VAL A 49 2.22 -2.38 -2.33
N VAL A 50 2.78 -1.18 -2.31
CA VAL A 50 2.28 -0.09 -1.46
C VAL A 50 0.85 0.28 -1.86
N MET A 51 0.60 0.47 -3.16
CA MET A 51 -0.74 0.78 -3.67
C MET A 51 -1.74 -0.34 -3.35
N ALA A 52 -1.36 -1.60 -3.51
CA ALA A 52 -2.21 -2.74 -3.17
C ALA A 52 -2.51 -2.81 -1.67
N GLY A 53 -1.52 -2.52 -0.81
CA GLY A 53 -1.71 -2.45 0.64
C GLY A 53 -2.67 -1.34 1.06
N LEU A 54 -2.54 -0.15 0.44
CA LEU A 54 -3.47 0.96 0.65
C LEU A 54 -4.87 0.61 0.13
N ALA A 55 -4.98 0.07 -1.08
CA ALA A 55 -6.25 -0.33 -1.68
C ALA A 55 -6.95 -1.44 -0.89
N PHE A 56 -6.22 -2.41 -0.35
CA PHE A 56 -6.77 -3.42 0.54
C PHE A 56 -7.31 -2.79 1.82
N PHE A 57 -6.52 -1.94 2.49
CA PHE A 57 -6.90 -1.35 3.77
C PHE A 57 -8.08 -0.36 3.65
N PHE A 58 -8.10 0.47 2.62
CA PHE A 58 -9.21 1.40 2.35
C PHE A 58 -10.40 0.71 1.66
N GLY A 59 -10.15 -0.25 0.77
CA GLY A 59 -11.17 -0.96 -0.01
C GLY A 59 -11.97 -1.98 0.82
N HIS A 60 -11.32 -2.72 1.73
CA HIS A 60 -11.99 -3.64 2.64
C HIS A 60 -13.04 -2.91 3.51
N GLN A 61 -12.85 -1.63 3.79
CA GLN A 61 -13.81 -0.83 4.54
C GLN A 61 -14.98 -0.28 3.74
N ASN A 62 -14.79 0.04 2.45
CA ASN A 62 -15.94 0.38 1.60
C ASN A 62 -16.85 -0.85 1.41
N GLY A 63 -16.28 -2.05 1.30
CA GLY A 63 -17.03 -3.31 1.32
C GLY A 63 -17.76 -3.56 2.64
N TYR A 64 -17.10 -3.37 3.79
CA TYR A 64 -17.71 -3.56 5.10
C TYR A 64 -18.81 -2.51 5.40
N LYS A 65 -18.58 -1.21 5.09
CA LYS A 65 -19.59 -0.16 5.30
C LYS A 65 -20.80 -0.28 4.36
N ASN A 66 -20.61 -0.71 3.11
CA ASN A 66 -21.73 -0.94 2.20
C ASN A 66 -22.47 -2.25 2.47
N GLY A 67 -21.76 -3.29 2.95
CA GLY A 67 -22.39 -4.54 3.39
C GLY A 67 -23.34 -4.34 4.57
N TYR A 68 -23.02 -3.45 5.51
CA TYR A 68 -23.91 -3.12 6.63
C TYR A 68 -25.05 -2.16 6.26
N LYS A 69 -24.89 -1.32 5.23
CA LYS A 69 -25.96 -0.42 4.77
C LYS A 69 -26.99 -1.10 3.87
N ASN A 70 -26.60 -2.14 3.11
CA ASN A 70 -27.50 -2.89 2.23
C ASN A 70 -27.82 -4.32 2.73
N GLY A 71 -27.26 -4.76 3.86
CA GLY A 71 -27.47 -6.11 4.43
C GLY A 71 -28.74 -6.29 5.27
N GLY A 72 -29.70 -5.36 5.18
CA GLY A 72 -31.02 -5.47 5.81
C GLY A 72 -31.99 -6.43 5.11
N SER A 73 -31.57 -7.13 4.05
CA SER A 73 -32.38 -8.21 3.49
C SER A 73 -31.50 -9.30 2.88
N LYS A 74 -31.36 -10.37 3.67
CA LYS A 74 -31.17 -11.77 3.26
C LYS A 74 -30.08 -12.06 2.22
N GLN A 75 -28.93 -12.50 2.72
CA GLN A 75 -28.14 -13.54 2.06
C GLN A 75 -28.96 -14.85 2.01
N PRO A 76 -29.07 -15.53 0.87
CA PRO A 76 -28.73 -16.95 0.79
C PRO A 76 -27.21 -17.14 0.85
#